data_AF-A0A9E2ZB18-F1
#
_entry.id   AF-A0A9E2ZB18-F1
#
_cell.length_a   1.000
_cell.length_b   1.000
_cell.length_c   1.000
_cell.angle_alpha   90.00
_cell.angle_beta   90.00
_cell.angle_gamma   90.00
#
_symmetry.space_group_name_H-M   'P 1'
#
loop_
_entity.id
_entity.type
_entity.pdbx_description
1 polymer ?
#
loop_
_entity_poly.entity_id
_entity_poly.type
_entity_poly.pdbx_seq_one_letter_code
_entity_poly.pdbx_strand_id
1 'polypeptide(L)'
;MSVNHHDRPREKQRGPVVLRRERTSEPTTTDQRLLDSRGPSDWVHTDPWRVLRIQAEFVEGFGALAELPKAVTVFGSARTKPDHPEYQIGLDLGAALAAAGFAVITG
;
A
#
# COMPACT_ATOMS: atom_id res chain seq x y z
N MET A 1 -10.84 14.41 64.77
CA MET A 1 -9.90 13.35 64.38
C MET A 1 -10.16 13.00 62.92
N SER A 2 -9.15 13.18 62.08
CA SER A 2 -9.18 13.08 60.61
C SER A 2 -9.56 11.69 60.09
N VAL A 3 -10.29 11.65 58.97
CA VAL A 3 -10.44 10.43 58.15
C VAL A 3 -10.02 10.74 56.71
N ASN A 4 -8.79 10.31 56.42
CA ASN A 4 -8.17 9.88 55.15
C ASN A 4 -8.70 10.46 53.82
N HIS A 5 -7.87 11.35 53.25
CA HIS A 5 -7.85 11.68 51.84
C HIS A 5 -7.46 10.44 51.03
N HIS A 6 -8.40 9.85 50.28
CA HIS A 6 -8.09 8.80 49.31
C HIS A 6 -7.27 9.40 48.17
N ASP A 7 -5.95 9.18 48.23
CA ASP A 7 -4.97 9.49 47.19
C ASP A 7 -5.32 8.71 45.91
N ARG A 8 -5.98 9.36 44.95
CA ARG A 8 -6.27 8.78 43.64
C ARG A 8 -4.93 8.59 42.92
N PRO A 9 -4.58 7.38 42.43
CA PRO A 9 -3.28 7.16 41.82
C PRO A 9 -3.08 8.15 40.66
N ARG A 10 -2.01 8.95 40.73
CA ARG A 10 -1.62 9.91 39.68
C ARG A 10 -1.41 9.14 38.38
N GLU A 11 -2.40 9.21 37.52
CA GLU A 11 -2.38 8.69 36.18
C GLU A 11 -1.28 9.43 35.40
N LYS A 12 -0.21 8.72 35.01
CA LYS A 12 0.90 9.33 34.27
C LYS A 12 0.55 9.31 32.79
N GLN A 13 0.42 10.49 32.20
CA GLN A 13 0.21 10.63 30.75
C GLN A 13 1.58 10.82 30.08
N ARG A 14 1.82 10.14 28.94
CA ARG A 14 2.94 10.41 28.03
C ARG A 14 2.35 10.57 26.63
N GLY A 15 2.33 11.81 26.12
CA GLY A 15 1.65 12.13 24.87
C GLY A 15 0.13 11.86 24.95
N PRO A 16 -0.51 11.36 23.88
CA PRO A 16 -1.95 11.07 23.88
C PRO A 16 -2.32 9.78 24.67
N VAL A 17 -1.35 9.12 25.34
CA VAL A 17 -1.55 7.82 25.97
C VAL A 17 -1.44 7.90 27.49
N VAL A 18 -2.40 7.26 28.14
CA VAL A 18 -2.53 7.09 29.58
C VAL A 18 -1.77 5.83 30.03
N LEU A 19 -0.73 5.97 30.87
CA LEU A 19 0.08 4.84 31.33
C LEU A 19 -0.52 4.21 32.59
N ARG A 20 -1.04 3.00 32.47
CA ARG A 20 -1.42 2.14 33.60
C ARG A 20 -0.15 1.63 34.31
N ARG A 21 -0.18 1.66 35.64
CA ARG A 21 0.93 1.51 36.61
C ARG A 21 1.95 0.38 36.34
N GLU A 22 1.58 -0.67 35.62
CA GLU A 22 2.47 -1.80 35.26
C GLU A 22 3.41 -1.52 34.08
N ARG A 23 3.16 -0.48 33.26
CA ARG A 23 4.05 -0.05 32.15
C ARG A 23 4.87 1.20 32.47
N THR A 24 5.06 1.53 33.75
CA THR A 24 5.74 2.77 34.17
C THR A 24 7.28 2.74 33.94
N SER A 25 7.85 1.59 33.57
CA SER A 25 9.29 1.36 33.49
C SER A 25 9.91 1.46 32.10
N GLU A 26 9.13 1.65 31.03
CA GLU A 26 9.69 1.73 29.68
C GLU A 26 10.19 3.16 29.35
N PRO A 27 11.48 3.36 29.02
CA PRO A 27 12.08 4.68 28.86
C PRO A 27 11.72 5.38 27.55
N THR A 28 11.17 4.67 26.57
CA THR A 28 10.89 5.17 25.22
C THR A 28 9.39 5.19 24.92
N THR A 29 8.96 6.08 24.04
CA THR A 29 7.59 6.12 23.51
C THR A 29 7.41 5.14 22.33
N THR A 30 6.17 4.81 21.97
CA THR A 30 5.88 3.84 20.90
C THR A 30 6.36 4.31 19.52
N ASP A 31 6.17 5.60 19.22
CA ASP A 31 6.66 6.27 18.01
C ASP A 31 8.19 6.28 17.96
N GLN A 32 8.86 6.59 19.07
CA GLN A 32 10.32 6.55 19.16
C GLN A 32 10.85 5.15 18.84
N ARG A 33 10.19 4.09 19.33
CA ARG A 33 10.56 2.70 18.97
C ARG A 33 10.34 2.42 17.49
N LEU A 34 9.24 2.86 16.89
CA LEU A 34 8.97 2.62 15.47
C LEU A 34 9.97 3.33 14.55
N LEU A 35 10.35 4.56 14.88
CA LEU A 35 11.18 5.42 14.02
C LEU A 35 12.69 5.21 14.22
N ASP A 36 13.14 4.90 15.45
CA ASP A 36 14.57 4.72 15.75
C ASP A 36 15.07 3.28 15.49
N SER A 37 14.16 2.31 15.34
CA SER A 37 14.51 0.91 15.12
C SER A 37 14.78 0.61 13.65
N ARG A 38 16.06 0.57 13.26
CA ARG A 38 16.48 -0.14 12.03
C ARG A 38 16.76 -1.60 12.38
N GLY A 39 15.69 -2.36 12.57
CA GLY A 39 15.77 -3.81 12.78
C GLY A 39 16.25 -4.55 11.52
N PRO A 40 16.56 -5.85 11.63
CA PRO A 40 16.90 -6.69 10.47
C PRO A 40 15.79 -6.64 9.41
N SER A 41 16.16 -6.58 8.13
CA SER A 41 15.22 -6.45 7.01
C SER A 41 14.82 -7.79 6.37
N ASP A 42 15.32 -8.93 6.84
CA ASP A 42 15.12 -10.24 6.18
C ASP A 42 13.65 -10.64 6.01
N TRP A 43 12.77 -10.13 6.87
CA TRP A 43 11.33 -10.35 6.78
C TRP A 43 10.73 -9.85 5.46
N VAL A 44 11.34 -8.88 4.78
CA VAL A 44 10.86 -8.38 3.46
C VAL A 44 10.94 -9.41 2.34
N HIS A 45 11.67 -10.51 2.54
CA HIS A 45 11.79 -11.59 1.56
C HIS A 45 10.93 -12.81 1.91
N THR A 46 10.22 -12.76 3.04
CA THR A 46 9.38 -13.87 3.51
C THR A 46 8.01 -13.87 2.83
N ASP A 47 7.38 -15.03 2.76
CA ASP A 47 6.06 -15.17 2.16
C ASP A 47 4.97 -14.31 2.83
N PRO A 48 4.92 -14.11 4.17
CA PRO A 48 3.99 -13.18 4.79
C PRO A 48 4.11 -11.75 4.24
N TRP A 49 5.32 -11.25 4.01
CA TRP A 49 5.49 -9.92 3.42
C TRP A 49 5.08 -9.87 1.95
N ARG A 50 5.34 -10.95 1.19
CA ARG A 50 4.88 -11.06 -0.20
C ARG A 50 3.36 -11.03 -0.31
N VAL A 51 2.63 -11.67 0.61
CA VAL A 51 1.15 -11.60 0.65
C VAL A 51 0.68 -10.16 0.83
N LEU A 52 1.29 -9.42 1.76
CA LEU A 52 0.93 -8.01 1.98
C LEU A 52 1.24 -7.14 0.74
N ARG A 53 2.35 -7.41 0.06
CA ARG A 53 2.68 -6.72 -1.21
C ARG A 53 1.68 -7.01 -2.32
N ILE A 54 1.33 -8.28 -2.52
CA ILE A 54 0.32 -8.67 -3.53
C ILE A 54 -1.01 -8.00 -3.22
N GLN A 55 -1.43 -7.97 -1.95
CA GLN A 55 -2.64 -7.27 -1.54
C GLN A 55 -2.59 -5.77 -1.85
N ALA A 56 -1.44 -5.12 -1.58
CA ALA A 56 -1.25 -3.71 -1.91
C ALA A 56 -1.35 -3.46 -3.42
N GLU A 57 -0.72 -4.32 -4.24
CA GLU A 57 -0.80 -4.23 -5.71
C GLU A 57 -2.25 -4.34 -6.22
N PHE A 58 -3.09 -5.19 -5.61
CA PHE A 58 -4.52 -5.24 -5.93
C PHE A 58 -5.25 -3.94 -5.56
N VAL A 59 -5.01 -3.39 -4.37
CA VAL A 59 -5.64 -2.14 -3.93
C VAL A 59 -5.27 -0.98 -4.87
N GLU A 60 -3.97 -0.87 -5.20
CA GLU A 60 -3.47 0.13 -6.14
C GLU A 60 -4.07 -0.07 -7.54
N GLY A 61 -4.08 -1.31 -8.04
CA GLY A 61 -4.62 -1.64 -9.35
C GLY A 61 -6.12 -1.35 -9.49
N PHE A 62 -6.93 -1.69 -8.49
CA PHE A 62 -8.36 -1.38 -8.49
C PHE A 62 -8.61 0.12 -8.39
N GLY A 63 -7.84 0.85 -7.58
CA GLY A 63 -7.94 2.31 -7.48
C GLY A 63 -7.63 3.01 -8.81
N ALA A 64 -6.56 2.59 -9.49
CA ALA A 64 -6.15 3.16 -10.77
C ALA A 64 -7.14 2.90 -11.92
N LEU A 65 -7.83 1.75 -11.88
CA LEU A 65 -8.74 1.31 -12.96
C LEU A 65 -10.22 1.55 -12.65
N ALA A 66 -10.56 2.15 -11.49
CA ALA A 66 -11.94 2.30 -11.02
C ALA A 66 -12.86 3.07 -11.99
N GLU A 67 -12.32 4.10 -12.64
CA GLU A 67 -13.08 5.00 -13.53
C GLU A 67 -12.84 4.71 -15.02
N LEU A 68 -12.24 3.56 -15.33
CA LEU A 68 -11.94 3.21 -16.72
C LEU A 68 -13.25 2.98 -17.50
N PRO A 69 -13.42 3.57 -18.70
CA PRO A 69 -14.57 3.28 -19.55
C PRO A 69 -14.50 1.84 -20.09
N LYS A 70 -15.47 1.46 -20.93
CA LYS A 70 -15.42 0.18 -21.65
C LYS A 70 -14.05 0.03 -22.33
N ALA A 71 -13.40 -1.10 -22.09
CA ALA A 71 -12.05 -1.32 -22.54
C ALA A 71 -11.90 -2.64 -23.29
N VAL A 72 -10.90 -2.68 -24.16
CA VAL A 72 -10.46 -3.89 -24.87
C VAL A 72 -8.99 -4.12 -24.54
N THR A 73 -8.68 -5.32 -24.06
CA THR A 73 -7.28 -5.73 -23.85
C THR A 73 -6.73 -6.31 -25.15
N VAL A 74 -5.60 -5.78 -25.61
CA VAL A 74 -4.93 -6.20 -26.84
C VAL A 74 -3.59 -6.84 -26.48
N PHE A 75 -3.35 -8.04 -27.00
CA PHE A 75 -2.10 -8.76 -26.85
C PHE A 75 -1.36 -8.83 -28.19
N GLY A 76 -0.04 -8.82 -28.11
CA GLY A 76 0.87 -8.94 -29.25
C GLY A 76 2.25 -9.38 -28.80
N SER A 77 3.11 -9.70 -29.75
CA SER A 77 4.49 -10.08 -29.46
C SER A 77 5.28 -8.88 -28.92
N ALA A 78 5.86 -9.01 -27.73
CA ALA A 78 6.81 -8.04 -27.17
C ALA A 78 8.11 -7.90 -27.98
N ARG A 79 8.30 -8.74 -29.00
CA ARG A 79 9.50 -8.81 -29.85
C ARG A 79 9.29 -8.17 -31.23
N THR A 80 8.06 -7.80 -31.58
CA THR A 80 7.76 -7.19 -32.88
C THR A 80 8.36 -5.80 -32.93
N LYS A 81 9.22 -5.55 -33.92
CA LYS A 81 9.88 -4.26 -34.11
C LYS A 81 8.94 -3.24 -34.75
N PRO A 82 9.15 -1.92 -34.55
CA PRO A 82 8.30 -0.88 -35.11
C PRO A 82 8.20 -0.86 -36.65
N ASP A 83 9.20 -1.38 -37.36
CA ASP A 83 9.25 -1.47 -38.82
C ASP A 83 8.51 -2.71 -39.37
N HIS A 84 8.07 -3.63 -38.50
CA HIS A 84 7.35 -4.81 -38.91
C HIS A 84 5.89 -4.46 -39.29
N PRO A 85 5.33 -5.01 -40.39
CA PRO A 85 3.96 -4.72 -40.81
C PRO A 85 2.89 -4.96 -39.72
N GLU A 86 3.07 -5.97 -38.87
CA GLU A 86 2.15 -6.24 -37.75
C GLU A 86 2.14 -5.14 -36.69
N TYR A 87 3.25 -4.40 -36.52
CA TYR A 87 3.29 -3.26 -35.61
C TYR A 87 2.35 -2.16 -36.10
N GLN A 88 2.36 -1.88 -37.41
CA GLN A 88 1.46 -0.92 -38.02
C GLN A 88 -0.01 -1.34 -37.87
N ILE A 89 -0.31 -2.63 -38.06
CA ILE A 89 -1.66 -3.17 -37.83
C ILE A 89 -2.09 -2.95 -36.36
N GLY A 90 -1.18 -3.13 -35.40
CA GLY A 90 -1.44 -2.85 -33.99
C GLY A 90 -1.78 -1.38 -33.72
N LEU A 91 -1.05 -0.45 -34.35
CA LEU A 91 -1.35 0.99 -34.27
C LEU A 91 -2.72 1.32 -34.85
N ASP A 92 -3.02 0.80 -36.04
CA ASP A 92 -4.29 1.04 -36.72
C ASP A 92 -5.48 0.49 -35.93
N LEU A 93 -5.32 -0.70 -35.33
CA LEU A 93 -6.29 -1.31 -34.43
C LEU A 93 -6.53 -0.44 -33.19
N GLY A 94 -5.46 0.02 -32.54
CA GLY A 94 -5.56 0.87 -31.36
C GLY A 94 -6.29 2.18 -31.66
N ALA A 95 -5.98 2.81 -32.79
CA ALA A 95 -6.65 4.02 -33.26
C ALA A 95 -8.14 3.78 -33.53
N ALA A 96 -8.49 2.67 -34.19
CA ALA A 96 -9.88 2.31 -34.47
C ALA A 96 -10.68 2.04 -33.18
N LEU A 97 -10.10 1.36 -32.19
CA LEU A 97 -10.73 1.12 -30.89
C LEU A 97 -10.98 2.41 -30.12
N ALA A 98 -10.00 3.31 -30.08
CA ALA A 98 -10.14 4.62 -29.44
C ALA A 98 -11.21 5.47 -30.13
N ALA A 99 -11.24 5.49 -31.47
CA ALA A 99 -12.27 6.19 -32.24
C ALA A 99 -13.68 5.61 -32.01
N ALA A 100 -13.78 4.32 -31.69
CA ALA A 100 -15.03 3.65 -31.32
C ALA A 100 -15.44 3.85 -29.84
N GLY A 101 -14.67 4.62 -29.06
CA GLY A 101 -14.97 4.93 -27.66
C GLY A 101 -14.53 3.88 -26.65
N PHE A 102 -13.60 2.98 -27.02
CA PHE A 102 -13.01 2.02 -26.09
C PHE A 102 -11.65 2.50 -25.59
N ALA A 103 -11.38 2.31 -24.29
CA ALA A 103 -10.01 2.32 -23.79
C ALA A 103 -9.27 1.06 -24.29
N VAL A 104 -7.96 1.19 -24.53
CA VAL A 104 -7.12 0.05 -24.93
C VAL A 104 -6.16 -0.27 -23.78
N ILE A 105 -6.17 -1.52 -23.33
CA ILE A 105 -5.27 -2.04 -22.30
C ILE A 105 -4.26 -2.98 -22.97
N THR A 106 -2.99 -2.89 -22.59
CA THR A 106 -1.93 -3.82 -23.04
C THR A 106 -1.21 -4.43 -21.83
N GLY A 107 -0.39 -5.45 -22.08
CA GLY A 107 0.49 -6.06 -21.07
C GLY A 107 1.81 -5.34 -20.88
#